data_AF-A0A2I3SFN3-F1
#
_entry.id   AF-A0A2I3SFN3-F1
#
_cell.length_a   1.000
_cell.length_b   1.000
_cell.length_c   1.000
_cell.angle_alpha   90.00
_cell.angle_beta   90.00
_cell.angle_gamma   90.00
#
_symmetry.space_group_name_H-M   'P 1'
#
loop_
_entity.id
_entity.type
_entity.pdbx_description
1 polymer ?
#
loop_
_entity_poly.entity_id
_entity_poly.type
_entity_poly.pdbx_seq_one_letter_code
_entity_poly.pdbx_strand_id
1 'polypeptide(L)'
;EVQLVESGGGLVQPGGSLRLSCAASGFTFSDHYMSWVRQAQGKGLELVGLIRNKANSYTTEYAASVKGRFTISREDSKNTLYLQMSSLKTEDLAVY
;
A
#
# COMPACT_ATOMS: atom_id res chain seq x y z
N GLU A 1 -22.30 -1.95 0.23
CA GLU A 1 -21.41 -1.40 -0.81
C GLU A 1 -19.98 -1.56 -0.34
N VAL A 2 -19.06 -1.93 -1.23
CA VAL A 2 -17.62 -2.09 -0.91
C VAL A 2 -16.94 -0.74 -0.99
N GLN A 3 -16.16 -0.39 0.04
CA GLN A 3 -15.40 0.87 0.08
C GLN A 3 -13.97 0.65 0.58
N LEU A 4 -13.05 1.39 -0.03
CA LEU A 4 -11.65 1.53 0.36
C LEU A 4 -11.38 3.04 0.48
N VAL A 5 -10.80 3.48 1.59
CA VAL A 5 -10.54 4.89 1.86
C VAL A 5 -9.09 5.07 2.30
N GLU A 6 -8.30 5.66 1.42
CA GLU A 6 -6.88 5.93 1.62
C GLU A 6 -6.62 7.23 2.39
N SER A 7 -5.60 7.24 3.25
CA SER A 7 -5.17 8.41 4.00
C SER A 7 -3.68 8.35 4.35
N GLY A 8 -3.15 9.48 4.82
CA GLY A 8 -1.73 9.60 5.21
C GLY A 8 -0.81 10.05 4.07
N GLY A 9 -1.36 10.42 2.92
CA GLY A 9 -0.62 11.08 1.85
C GLY A 9 -0.11 12.46 2.28
N GLY A 10 0.99 12.92 1.68
CA GLY A 10 1.55 14.23 1.97
C GLY A 10 2.90 14.47 1.29
N LEU A 11 3.34 15.73 1.33
CA LEU A 11 4.66 16.13 0.86
C LEU A 11 5.72 15.72 1.88
N VAL A 12 6.76 15.03 1.41
CA VAL A 12 7.91 14.62 2.21
C VAL A 12 9.19 14.88 1.41
N GLN A 13 10.26 15.19 2.12
CA GLN A 13 11.57 15.38 1.49
C GLN A 13 12.12 14.06 0.97
N PRO A 14 12.93 14.06 -0.10
CA PRO A 14 13.68 12.89 -0.54
C PRO A 14 14.50 12.28 0.61
N GLY A 15 14.53 10.95 0.68
CA GLY A 15 15.10 10.18 1.79
C GLY A 15 14.17 10.05 3.01
N GLY A 16 13.06 10.79 3.05
CA GLY A 16 12.07 10.72 4.11
C GLY A 16 11.27 9.41 4.14
N SER A 17 10.40 9.32 5.15
CA SER A 17 9.47 8.20 5.33
C SER A 17 8.04 8.70 5.42
N LEU A 18 7.11 7.89 4.92
CA LEU A 18 5.67 8.16 4.98
C LEU A 18 4.94 6.85 5.29
N ARG A 19 3.77 6.93 5.92
CA ARG A 19 2.89 5.78 6.11
C ARG A 19 1.52 6.08 5.57
N LEU A 20 1.11 5.31 4.56
CA LEU A 20 -0.26 5.33 4.07
C LEU A 20 -1.10 4.28 4.81
N SER A 21 -2.40 4.54 4.90
CA SER A 21 -3.39 3.58 5.38
C SER A 21 -4.58 3.53 4.42
N CYS A 22 -5.22 2.38 4.30
CA CYS A 22 -6.46 2.18 3.57
C CYS A 22 -7.45 1.48 4.50
N ALA A 23 -8.50 2.19 4.93
CA ALA A 23 -9.60 1.62 5.69
C ALA A 23 -10.58 0.95 4.74
N ALA A 24 -10.94 -0.30 5.02
CA ALA A 24 -11.83 -1.11 4.19
C ALA A 24 -13.16 -1.37 4.89
N SER A 25 -14.25 -1.33 4.13
CA SER A 25 -15.59 -1.66 4.63
C SER A 25 -16.47 -2.28 3.54
N GLY A 26 -17.55 -2.94 3.96
CA GLY A 26 -18.51 -3.56 3.05
C GLY A 26 -18.14 -4.96 2.55
N PHE A 27 -17.08 -5.55 3.08
CA PHE A 27 -16.66 -6.94 2.83
C PHE A 27 -15.85 -7.49 4.01
N THR A 28 -15.66 -8.82 4.05
CA THR A 28 -14.83 -9.49 5.06
C THR A 28 -13.36 -9.31 4.73
N PHE A 29 -12.75 -8.22 5.20
CA PHE A 29 -11.37 -7.84 4.88
C PHE A 29 -10.36 -8.98 5.04
N SER A 30 -10.49 -9.78 6.12
CA SER A 30 -9.59 -10.91 6.42
C SER A 30 -9.51 -11.98 5.34
N ASP A 31 -10.52 -12.08 4.47
CA ASP A 31 -10.62 -13.16 3.49
C ASP A 31 -10.01 -12.78 2.14
N HIS A 32 -9.76 -11.49 1.92
CA HIS A 32 -9.28 -10.97 0.63
C HIS A 32 -7.79 -10.64 0.66
N TYR A 33 -7.16 -10.77 -0.51
CA TYR A 33 -5.84 -10.21 -0.73
C TYR A 33 -5.97 -8.72 -0.95
N MET A 34 -4.96 -7.98 -0.53
CA MET A 34 -4.95 -6.52 -0.63
C MET A 34 -3.68 -6.08 -1.34
N SER A 35 -3.77 -5.03 -2.14
CA SER A 35 -2.65 -4.49 -2.91
C SER A 35 -2.64 -2.97 -2.89
N TRP A 36 -1.45 -2.40 -3.06
CA TRP A 36 -1.27 -1.00 -3.39
C TRP A 36 -0.90 -0.89 -4.88
N VAL A 37 -1.52 0.05 -5.56
CA VAL A 37 -1.23 0.41 -6.95
C VAL A 37 -0.94 1.90 -6.97
N ARG A 38 0.00 2.36 -7.78
CA ARG A 38 0.28 3.78 -7.94
C ARG A 38 0.20 4.24 -9.38
N GLN A 39 -0.06 5.53 -9.56
CA GLN A 39 0.01 6.20 -10.85
C GLN A 39 0.78 7.51 -10.71
N ALA A 40 1.98 7.55 -11.30
CA ALA A 40 2.73 8.79 -11.44
C ALA A 40 2.15 9.63 -12.60
N GLN A 41 2.33 10.96 -12.53
CA GLN A 41 1.85 11.86 -13.57
C GLN A 41 2.39 11.46 -14.95
N GLY A 42 1.48 11.29 -15.92
CA GLY A 42 1.83 10.88 -17.29
C GLY A 42 2.27 9.42 -17.45
N LYS A 43 2.16 8.58 -16.41
CA LYS A 43 2.48 7.14 -16.47
C LYS A 43 1.22 6.27 -16.31
N GLY A 44 1.35 5.01 -16.71
CA GLY A 44 0.34 3.98 -16.44
C GLY A 44 0.31 3.55 -14.98
N LEU A 45 -0.66 2.69 -14.65
CA LEU A 45 -0.77 2.06 -13.33
C LEU A 45 0.41 1.11 -13.09
N GLU A 46 0.97 1.15 -11.88
CA GLU A 46 2.06 0.29 -11.43
C GLU A 46 1.65 -0.40 -10.13
N LEU A 47 1.71 -1.73 -10.08
CA LEU A 47 1.56 -2.47 -8.82
C LEU A 47 2.74 -2.11 -7.90
N VAL A 48 2.47 -1.72 -6.66
CA VAL A 48 3.50 -1.44 -5.65
C VAL A 48 3.82 -2.71 -4.86
N GLY A 49 2.78 -3.43 -4.47
CA GLY A 49 2.89 -4.72 -3.81
C GLY A 49 1.54 -5.28 -3.39
N LEU A 50 1.57 -6.51 -2.88
CA LEU A 50 0.41 -7.29 -2.47
C LEU A 50 0.71 -7.95 -1.12
N ILE A 51 -0.30 -8.04 -0.26
CA ILE A 51 -0.31 -8.90 0.92
C ILE A 51 -1.46 -9.90 0.82
N ARG A 52 -1.14 -11.19 0.93
CA ARG A 52 -2.15 -12.25 0.94
C ARG A 52 -2.92 -12.26 2.26
N ASN A 53 -4.03 -12.98 2.29
CA ASN A 53 -4.84 -13.18 3.48
C ASN A 53 -4.17 -14.15 4.49
N LYS A 54 -4.80 -14.33 5.64
CA LYS A 54 -4.32 -15.20 6.72
C LYS A 54 -4.10 -16.64 6.28
N ALA A 55 -5.02 -17.18 5.46
CA ALA A 55 -4.93 -18.55 4.96
C ALA A 55 -3.68 -18.80 4.10
N ASN A 56 -3.09 -17.74 3.56
CA ASN A 56 -1.87 -17.78 2.75
C ASN A 56 -0.68 -17.10 3.47
N SER A 57 -0.67 -17.23 4.81
CA SER A 57 0.42 -16.84 5.71
C SER A 57 0.84 -15.37 5.62
N TYR A 58 -0.07 -14.48 5.21
CA TYR A 58 0.23 -13.05 5.04
C TYR A 58 1.45 -12.77 4.15
N THR A 59 1.74 -13.67 3.21
CA THR A 59 2.90 -13.52 2.32
C THR A 59 2.80 -12.22 1.53
N THR A 60 3.94 -11.52 1.41
CA THR A 60 4.03 -10.23 0.73
C THR A 60 4.88 -10.32 -0.53
N GLU A 61 4.47 -9.58 -1.55
CA GLU A 61 5.20 -9.42 -2.79
C GLU A 61 5.29 -7.93 -3.11
N TYR A 62 6.42 -7.52 -3.69
CA TYR A 62 6.75 -6.12 -3.95
C TYR A 62 7.25 -5.97 -5.38
N ALA A 63 6.87 -4.87 -6.02
CA ALA A 63 7.47 -4.49 -7.28
C ALA A 63 8.96 -4.17 -7.11
N ALA A 64 9.73 -4.44 -8.17
CA ALA A 64 11.17 -4.23 -8.18
C ALA A 64 11.57 -2.77 -7.86
N SER A 65 10.72 -1.81 -8.25
CA SER A 65 10.93 -0.37 -8.03
C SER A 65 10.94 0.06 -6.56
N VAL A 66 10.30 -0.73 -5.67
CA VAL A 66 10.12 -0.38 -4.25
C VAL A 66 10.67 -1.43 -3.28
N LYS A 67 11.13 -2.57 -3.81
CA LYS A 67 11.64 -3.69 -3.01
C LYS A 67 12.78 -3.23 -2.09
N GLY A 68 12.68 -3.59 -0.81
CA GLY A 68 13.64 -3.20 0.22
C GLY A 68 13.45 -1.79 0.79
N ARG A 69 12.51 -0.99 0.25
CA ARG A 69 12.19 0.35 0.76
C ARG A 69 10.79 0.44 1.35
N PHE A 70 9.84 -0.28 0.76
CA PHE A 70 8.45 -0.26 1.22
C PHE A 70 8.08 -1.57 1.90
N THR A 71 7.18 -1.47 2.89
CA THR A 71 6.64 -2.61 3.64
C THR A 71 5.12 -2.50 3.68
N ILE A 72 4.44 -3.53 3.17
CA ILE A 72 2.99 -3.66 3.28
C ILE A 72 2.67 -4.46 4.55
N SER A 73 1.69 -4.00 5.30
CA SER A 73 1.15 -4.72 6.45
C SER A 73 -0.35 -4.52 6.54
N ARG A 74 -1.04 -5.39 7.29
CA ARG A 74 -2.49 -5.34 7.46
C ARG A 74 -2.87 -5.62 8.91
N GLU A 75 -3.93 -4.98 9.37
CA GLU A 75 -4.53 -5.20 10.68
C GLU A 75 -5.99 -5.61 10.50
N ASP A 76 -6.24 -6.92 10.52
CA ASP A 76 -7.54 -7.50 10.22
C ASP A 76 -8.62 -7.07 11.22
N SER A 77 -8.27 -6.85 12.50
CA SER A 77 -9.20 -6.37 13.53
C SER A 77 -9.72 -4.94 13.29
N LYS A 78 -9.00 -4.15 12.47
CA LYS A 78 -9.37 -2.77 12.11
C LYS A 78 -9.82 -2.64 10.67
N ASN A 79 -9.79 -3.71 9.89
CA ASN A 79 -9.98 -3.70 8.43
C ASN A 79 -9.07 -2.66 7.74
N THR A 80 -7.81 -2.56 8.17
CA THR A 80 -6.89 -1.52 7.67
C THR A 80 -5.65 -2.14 7.03
N LEU A 81 -5.35 -1.70 5.81
CA LEU A 81 -4.11 -1.96 5.11
C LEU A 81 -3.14 -0.79 5.32
N TYR A 82 -1.85 -1.06 5.44
CA TYR A 82 -0.82 -0.03 5.58
C TYR A 82 0.29 -0.21 4.55
N LEU A 83 0.85 0.91 4.08
CA LEU A 83 2.08 0.96 3.31
C LEU A 83 3.08 1.85 4.05
N GLN A 84 4.07 1.23 4.68
CA GLN A 84 5.20 1.96 5.24
C GLN A 84 6.21 2.19 4.12
N MET A 85 6.47 3.45 3.81
CA MET A 85 7.42 3.88 2.78
C MET A 85 8.64 4.49 3.47
N SER A 86 9.83 4.04 3.11
CA SER A 86 11.09 4.57 3.62
C SER A 86 12.04 4.89 2.47
N SER A 87 13.03 5.75 2.72
CA SER A 87 14.01 6.17 1.72
C SER A 87 13.33 6.61 0.41
N LEU A 88 12.32 7.48 0.55
CA LEU A 88 11.48 7.95 -0.56
C LEU A 88 12.32 8.70 -1.59
N LYS A 89 11.98 8.52 -2.86
CA LYS A 89 12.67 9.17 -3.97
C LYS A 89 11.67 9.97 -4.81
N THR A 90 12.17 10.84 -5.67
CA THR A 90 11.32 11.65 -6.56
C THR A 90 10.45 10.78 -7.47
N GLU A 91 10.96 9.63 -7.92
CA GLU A 91 10.19 8.67 -8.72
C GLU A 91 9.02 8.01 -7.97
N ASP A 92 8.96 8.12 -6.64
CA ASP A 92 7.85 7.62 -5.84
C ASP A 92 6.70 8.62 -5.74
N LEU A 93 6.82 9.83 -6.31
CA LEU A 93 5.73 10.79 -6.37
C LEU A 93 4.63 10.28 -7.31
N ALA A 94 3.49 9.89 -6.74
CA ALA A 94 2.35 9.34 -7.46
C ALA A 94 1.07 9.48 -6.62
N VAL A 95 -0.07 9.25 -7.26
CA VAL A 95 -1.30 8.86 -6.56
C VAL A 95 -1.17 7.38 -6.20
N TYR A 96 -1.51 7.01 -4.98
CA TYR A 96 -1.43 5.65 -4.43
C TYR A 96 -2.80 5.19 -3.98
#